data_AF-E2AIW8-F1
#
_entry.id   AF-E2AIW8-F1
#
_cell.length_a   1.000
_cell.length_b   1.000
_cell.length_c   1.000
_cell.angle_alpha   90.00
_cell.angle_beta   90.00
_cell.angle_gamma   90.00
#
_symmetry.space_group_name_H-M   'P 1'
#
loop_
_entity.id
_entity.type
_entity.pdbx_description
1 polymer ?
#
loop_
_entity_poly.entity_id
_entity_poly.type
_entity_poly.pdbx_seq_one_letter_code
_entity_poly.pdbx_strand_id
1 'polypeptide(L)'
;MNCLATALADVSSIVLGINDPLHLNPENFGNDAGEIIEKLKQYSEVKKIVRISNILNINAEAIQALHNLCDKENPLIKEVLYIFTMQTNNNQSSQQKLKFVEDQFYHKLSKNIDRDTLGALVTRITDAAIISVQPEPHLRYCNLS
;
A
#
# COMPACT_ATOMS: atom_id res chain seq x y z
N MET A 1 -3.34 -9.21 -9.91
CA MET A 1 -3.08 -8.08 -8.99
C MET A 1 -1.62 -7.66 -9.00
N ASN A 2 -0.66 -8.51 -8.59
CA ASN A 2 0.75 -8.12 -8.51
C ASN A 2 1.33 -7.66 -9.85
N CYS A 3 1.03 -8.33 -10.97
CA CYS A 3 1.53 -7.89 -12.29
C CYS A 3 1.10 -6.46 -12.61
N LEU A 4 -0.18 -6.12 -12.40
CA LEU A 4 -0.69 -4.78 -12.69
C LEU A 4 -0.01 -3.73 -11.80
N ALA A 5 0.14 -4.01 -10.51
CA ALA A 5 0.78 -3.09 -9.58
C ALA A 5 2.27 -2.87 -9.91
N THR A 6 2.98 -3.91 -10.34
CA THR A 6 4.36 -3.80 -10.83
C THR A 6 4.42 -3.00 -12.13
N ALA A 7 3.60 -3.34 -13.13
CA ALA A 7 3.57 -2.61 -14.39
C ALA A 7 3.23 -1.12 -14.20
N LEU A 8 2.33 -0.79 -13.26
CA LEU A 8 2.02 0.59 -12.91
C LEU A 8 3.24 1.29 -12.28
N ALA A 9 3.98 0.62 -11.41
CA ALA A 9 5.21 1.16 -10.82
C ALA A 9 6.29 1.39 -11.90
N ASP A 10 6.44 0.47 -12.84
CA ASP A 10 7.44 0.55 -13.91
C ASP A 10 7.11 1.67 -14.89
N VAL A 11 5.86 1.76 -15.34
CA VAL A 11 5.40 2.85 -16.21
C VAL A 11 5.54 4.20 -15.50
N SER A 12 5.18 4.28 -14.23
CA SER A 12 5.34 5.51 -13.44
C SER A 12 6.81 5.93 -13.34
N SER A 13 7.72 4.96 -13.24
CA SER A 13 9.18 5.19 -13.18
C SER A 13 9.69 5.83 -14.46
N ILE A 14 9.26 5.30 -15.60
CA ILE A 14 9.57 5.85 -16.93
C ILE A 14 9.06 7.29 -17.04
N VAL A 15 7.81 7.54 -16.65
CA VAL A 15 7.19 8.87 -16.76
C VAL A 15 7.89 9.90 -15.87
N LEU A 16 8.28 9.51 -14.65
CA LEU A 16 8.94 10.40 -13.69
C LEU A 16 10.46 10.53 -13.94
N GLY A 17 11.03 9.74 -14.86
CA GLY A 17 12.48 9.72 -15.11
C GLY A 17 13.28 9.16 -13.93
N ILE A 18 12.67 8.26 -13.15
CA ILE A 18 13.25 7.69 -11.94
C ILE A 18 13.50 6.21 -12.19
N ASN A 19 14.66 5.73 -11.78
CA ASN A 19 14.99 4.32 -11.88
C ASN A 19 14.66 3.61 -10.56
N ASP A 20 14.25 2.34 -10.67
CA ASP A 20 14.11 1.37 -9.58
C ASP A 20 13.02 1.70 -8.53
N PRO A 21 11.73 1.40 -8.81
CA PRO A 21 10.69 1.41 -7.79
C PRO A 21 11.10 0.61 -6.54
N LEU A 22 10.73 1.11 -5.36
CA LEU A 22 10.88 0.33 -4.15
C LEU A 22 9.72 -0.66 -4.04
N HIS A 23 10.04 -1.93 -3.88
CA HIS A 23 9.07 -2.99 -3.68
C HIS A 23 9.13 -3.49 -2.25
N LEU A 24 8.02 -3.36 -1.53
CA LEU A 24 7.86 -3.82 -0.17
C LEU A 24 6.75 -4.87 -0.10
N ASN A 25 7.00 -5.89 0.69
CA ASN A 25 6.04 -6.89 1.12
C ASN A 25 5.85 -6.79 2.64
N PRO A 26 4.85 -7.48 3.23
CA PRO A 26 4.58 -7.38 4.66
C PRO A 26 5.79 -7.71 5.55
N GLU A 27 6.63 -8.66 5.15
CA GLU A 27 7.84 -9.05 5.87
C GLU A 27 8.91 -7.94 5.92
N ASN A 28 8.83 -6.94 5.05
CA ASN A 28 9.77 -5.84 5.04
C ASN A 28 9.45 -4.76 6.08
N PHE A 29 8.27 -4.81 6.71
CA PHE A 29 7.81 -3.79 7.65
C PHE A 29 8.37 -3.96 9.07
N GLY A 30 8.98 -5.11 9.39
CA GLY A 30 9.49 -5.37 10.74
C GLY A 30 8.36 -5.61 11.75
N ASN A 31 8.69 -5.51 13.03
CA ASN A 31 7.74 -5.77 14.13
C ASN A 31 6.99 -4.52 14.56
N ASP A 32 7.54 -3.33 14.31
CA ASP A 32 6.94 -2.06 14.67
C ASP A 32 7.12 -0.99 13.58
N ALA A 33 6.40 0.12 13.72
CA ALA A 33 6.41 1.19 12.74
C ALA A 33 7.77 1.87 12.60
N GLY A 34 8.58 1.91 13.66
CA GLY A 34 9.89 2.54 13.70
C GLY A 34 10.88 1.87 12.75
N GLU A 35 10.91 0.53 12.70
CA GLU A 35 11.81 -0.24 11.83
C GLU A 35 11.65 0.16 10.35
N ILE A 36 10.42 0.14 9.84
CA ILE A 36 10.16 0.50 8.44
C ILE A 36 10.34 2.00 8.18
N ILE A 37 10.00 2.86 9.14
CA ILE A 37 10.22 4.30 9.01
C ILE A 37 11.71 4.61 8.89
N GLU A 38 12.56 4.01 9.73
CA GLU A 38 14.01 4.20 9.68
C GLU A 38 14.57 3.71 8.35
N LYS A 39 14.15 2.53 7.90
CA LYS A 39 14.52 2.01 6.59
C LYS A 39 14.11 2.96 5.46
N LEU A 40 12.89 3.49 5.48
CA LEU A 40 12.38 4.38 4.43
C LEU A 40 13.05 5.76 4.42
N LYS A 41 13.49 6.28 5.57
CA LYS A 41 14.27 7.52 5.64
C LYS A 41 15.57 7.44 4.84
N GLN A 42 16.19 6.26 4.76
CA GLN A 42 17.40 6.06 3.95
C GLN A 42 17.13 6.18 2.44
N TYR A 43 15.87 6.05 2.03
CA TYR A 43 15.44 6.05 0.63
C TYR A 43 14.66 7.31 0.23
N SER A 44 14.39 8.23 1.15
CA SER A 44 13.44 9.34 0.94
C SER A 44 13.82 10.30 -0.20
N GLU A 45 15.11 10.40 -0.51
CA GLU A 45 15.61 11.24 -1.60
C GLU A 45 15.61 10.54 -2.95
N VAL A 46 15.74 9.20 -2.97
CA VAL A 46 16.01 8.42 -4.18
C VAL A 46 14.83 7.58 -4.66
N LYS A 47 13.92 7.18 -3.76
CA LYS A 47 12.75 6.36 -4.10
C LYS A 47 11.48 7.21 -4.07
N LYS A 48 10.96 7.52 -5.26
CA LYS A 48 9.69 8.26 -5.43
C LYS A 48 8.53 7.38 -5.88
N ILE A 49 8.76 6.09 -6.04
CA ILE A 49 7.70 5.12 -6.32
C ILE A 49 7.89 3.95 -5.37
N VAL A 50 6.84 3.65 -4.60
CA VAL A 50 6.86 2.61 -3.59
C VAL A 50 5.63 1.73 -3.75
N ARG A 51 5.85 0.46 -4.11
CA ARG A 51 4.79 -0.56 -4.14
C ARG A 51 4.80 -1.33 -2.83
N ILE A 52 3.67 -1.38 -2.14
CA ILE A 52 3.50 -2.17 -0.91
C ILE A 52 2.47 -3.25 -1.17
N SER A 53 2.92 -4.50 -1.15
CA SER A 53 2.11 -5.67 -1.46
C SER A 53 1.34 -6.16 -0.24
N ASN A 54 0.10 -6.61 -0.44
CA ASN A 54 -0.72 -7.30 0.57
C ASN A 54 -0.82 -6.56 1.90
N ILE A 55 -1.26 -5.30 1.86
CA ILE A 55 -1.25 -4.39 3.02
C ILE A 55 -1.98 -4.91 4.26
N LEU A 56 -3.00 -5.76 4.10
CA LEU A 56 -3.74 -6.36 5.22
C LEU A 56 -2.96 -7.42 6.00
N ASN A 57 -1.82 -7.87 5.47
CA ASN A 57 -0.95 -8.86 6.11
C ASN A 57 0.20 -8.21 6.90
N ILE A 58 0.31 -6.88 6.88
CA ILE A 58 1.21 -6.15 7.78
C ILE A 58 0.66 -6.26 9.20
N ASN A 59 1.52 -6.49 10.18
CA ASN A 59 1.10 -6.57 11.58
C ASN A 59 0.56 -5.21 12.09
N ALA A 60 -0.18 -5.25 13.20
CA ALA A 60 -0.94 -4.10 13.69
C ALA A 60 -0.04 -2.95 14.18
N GLU A 61 1.15 -3.28 14.67
CA GLU A 61 2.14 -2.35 15.16
C GLU A 61 2.86 -1.66 14.00
N ALA A 62 3.31 -2.42 13.00
CA ALA A 62 4.07 -1.90 11.87
C ALA A 62 3.21 -1.15 10.84
N ILE A 63 1.93 -1.54 10.66
CA ILE A 63 1.05 -0.87 9.70
C ILE A 63 0.78 0.60 10.05
N GLN A 64 0.96 0.97 11.32
CA GLN A 64 0.85 2.36 11.78
C GLN A 64 1.89 3.28 11.13
N ALA A 65 2.98 2.74 10.57
CA ALA A 65 3.92 3.53 9.77
C ALA A 65 3.25 4.26 8.60
N LEU A 66 2.17 3.68 8.05
CA LEU A 66 1.44 4.30 6.95
C LEU A 66 0.78 5.63 7.34
N HIS A 67 0.59 5.93 8.63
CA HIS A 67 0.21 7.28 9.07
C HIS A 67 1.22 8.33 8.63
N ASN A 68 2.52 8.02 8.73
CA ASN A 68 3.59 8.93 8.33
C ASN A 68 3.81 8.90 6.81
N LEU A 69 3.57 7.76 6.16
CA LEU A 69 3.75 7.64 4.70
C LEU A 69 2.63 8.35 3.93
N CYS A 70 1.40 8.23 4.39
CA CYS A 70 0.20 8.79 3.75
C CYS A 70 -0.26 10.11 4.38
N ASP A 71 0.59 10.77 5.17
CA ASP A 71 0.28 12.10 5.68
C ASP A 71 0.26 13.10 4.53
N LYS A 72 -0.82 13.87 4.39
CA LYS A 72 -0.97 14.83 3.28
C LYS A 72 -0.15 16.10 3.48
N GLU A 73 0.06 16.49 4.74
CA GLU A 73 0.71 17.75 5.10
C GLU A 73 2.21 17.53 5.30
N ASN A 74 2.58 16.46 5.99
CA ASN A 74 3.96 16.16 6.37
C ASN A 74 4.33 14.69 6.10
N PRO A 75 4.28 14.21 4.85
CA PRO A 75 4.65 12.83 4.53
C PRO A 75 6.14 12.60 4.79
N LEU A 76 6.47 11.38 5.24
CA LEU A 76 7.86 10.94 5.46
C LEU A 76 8.72 11.07 4.19
N ILE A 77 8.14 10.74 3.04
CA ILE A 77 8.76 10.88 1.72
C ILE A 77 7.89 11.84 0.92
N LYS A 78 8.45 12.98 0.52
CA LYS A 78 7.75 13.95 -0.33
C LYS A 78 7.76 13.50 -1.79
N GLU A 79 6.69 13.85 -2.51
CA GLU A 79 6.53 13.64 -3.96
C GLU A 79 6.69 12.16 -4.35
N VAL A 80 5.99 11.29 -3.62
CA VAL A 80 6.07 9.84 -3.79
C VAL A 80 4.72 9.28 -4.26
N LEU A 81 4.78 8.31 -5.17
CA LEU A 81 3.65 7.49 -5.56
C LEU A 81 3.67 6.19 -4.74
N TYR A 82 2.67 6.03 -3.87
CA TYR A 82 2.42 4.75 -3.21
C TYR A 82 1.41 3.93 -3.99
N ILE A 83 1.76 2.67 -4.26
CA ILE A 83 0.87 1.68 -4.88
C ILE A 83 0.65 0.55 -3.88
N PHE A 84 -0.54 0.52 -3.30
CA PHE A 84 -0.94 -0.51 -2.35
C PHE A 84 -1.65 -1.66 -3.07
N THR A 85 -1.35 -2.90 -2.68
CA THR A 85 -2.19 -4.05 -3.08
C THR A 85 -2.88 -4.65 -1.87
N MET A 86 -4.15 -5.02 -2.06
CA MET A 86 -4.98 -5.66 -1.05
C MET A 86 -5.62 -6.89 -1.68
N GLN A 87 -5.32 -8.07 -1.13
CA GLN A 87 -5.97 -9.31 -1.52
C GLN A 87 -7.11 -9.62 -0.54
N THR A 88 -8.28 -9.93 -1.07
CA THR A 88 -9.47 -10.30 -0.30
C THR A 88 -10.04 -11.61 -0.85
N ASN A 89 -10.69 -12.39 0.01
CA ASN A 89 -11.34 -13.65 -0.40
C ASN A 89 -12.81 -13.46 -0.79
N ASN A 90 -13.34 -12.24 -0.64
CA ASN A 90 -14.74 -11.92 -0.85
C ASN A 90 -14.95 -11.12 -2.14
N ASN A 91 -15.73 -11.69 -3.06
CA ASN A 91 -16.18 -11.02 -4.27
C ASN A 91 -17.43 -10.20 -3.96
N GLN A 92 -17.28 -8.95 -3.51
CA GLN A 92 -18.40 -8.01 -3.42
C GLN A 92 -18.51 -7.14 -4.68
N SER A 93 -19.74 -6.71 -4.98
CA SER A 93 -20.06 -5.92 -6.17
C SER A 93 -19.34 -4.57 -6.14
N SER A 94 -18.98 -4.09 -7.32
CA SER A 94 -18.21 -2.86 -7.57
C SER A 94 -18.87 -1.56 -7.08
N GLN A 95 -20.09 -1.62 -6.55
CA GLN A 95 -20.89 -0.44 -6.18
C GLN A 95 -20.52 0.16 -4.81
N GLN A 96 -19.72 -0.52 -3.98
CA GLN A 96 -19.28 0.00 -2.66
C GLN A 96 -17.78 -0.25 -2.39
N LYS A 97 -16.90 -0.03 -3.39
CA LYS A 97 -15.45 -0.32 -3.29
C LYS A 97 -14.77 0.31 -2.08
N LEU A 98 -15.06 1.58 -1.81
CA LEU A 98 -14.49 2.32 -0.68
C LEU A 98 -14.85 1.64 0.64
N LYS A 99 -16.14 1.53 0.92
CA LYS A 99 -16.64 0.88 2.14
C LYS A 99 -16.13 -0.55 2.29
N PHE A 100 -16.07 -1.32 1.21
CA PHE A 100 -15.52 -2.67 1.23
C PHE A 100 -14.06 -2.68 1.71
N VAL A 101 -13.21 -1.79 1.18
CA VAL A 101 -11.80 -1.66 1.60
C VAL A 101 -11.70 -1.26 3.06
N GLU A 102 -12.48 -0.27 3.50
CA GLU A 102 -12.53 0.17 4.90
C GLU A 102 -12.92 -0.98 5.84
N ASP A 103 -14.00 -1.70 5.50
CA ASP A 103 -14.49 -2.84 6.26
C ASP A 103 -13.41 -3.94 6.40
N GLN A 104 -12.58 -4.17 5.37
CA GLN A 104 -11.47 -5.13 5.49
C GLN A 104 -10.42 -4.70 6.53
N PHE A 105 -10.06 -3.42 6.54
CA PHE A 105 -9.12 -2.89 7.55
C PHE A 105 -9.71 -2.97 8.95
N TYR A 106 -10.96 -2.52 9.14
CA TYR A 106 -11.62 -2.60 10.44
C TYR A 106 -11.75 -4.04 10.93
N HIS A 107 -12.14 -4.97 10.06
CA HIS A 107 -12.26 -6.37 10.43
C HIS A 107 -10.91 -6.96 10.88
N LYS A 108 -9.83 -6.61 10.19
CA LYS A 108 -8.49 -7.17 10.44
C LYS A 108 -7.79 -6.56 11.66
N LEU A 109 -7.95 -5.26 11.89
CA LEU A 109 -7.08 -4.48 12.79
C LEU A 109 -7.78 -3.94 14.04
N SER A 110 -9.11 -3.87 14.08
CA SER A 110 -9.86 -3.26 15.20
C SER A 110 -9.65 -3.91 16.58
N LYS A 111 -9.13 -5.13 16.62
CA LYS A 111 -8.80 -5.81 17.88
C LYS A 111 -7.48 -5.36 18.50
N ASN A 112 -6.57 -4.82 17.68
CA ASN A 112 -5.19 -4.54 18.06
C ASN A 112 -4.83 -3.06 17.92
N ILE A 113 -5.66 -2.27 17.22
CA ILE A 113 -5.47 -0.83 17.05
C ILE A 113 -6.71 -0.12 17.58
N ASP A 114 -6.49 0.92 18.38
CA ASP A 114 -7.54 1.80 18.86
C ASP A 114 -8.41 2.34 17.71
N ARG A 115 -9.71 2.50 17.95
CA ARG A 115 -10.69 2.87 16.92
C ARG A 115 -10.36 4.20 16.25
N ASP A 116 -9.94 5.20 17.00
CA ASP A 116 -9.65 6.54 16.45
C ASP A 116 -8.36 6.53 15.65
N THR A 117 -7.36 5.80 16.14
CA THR A 117 -6.09 5.57 15.43
C THR A 117 -6.34 4.82 14.12
N LEU A 118 -7.10 3.73 14.17
CA LEU A 118 -7.45 2.95 12.99
C LEU A 118 -8.31 3.75 12.00
N GLY A 119 -9.25 4.56 12.50
CA GLY A 119 -10.05 5.44 11.65
C GLY A 119 -9.19 6.41 10.85
N ALA A 120 -8.27 7.10 11.52
CA ALA A 120 -7.34 8.02 10.87
C ALA A 120 -6.42 7.30 9.85
N LEU A 121 -6.03 6.04 10.12
CA LEU A 121 -5.19 5.24 9.24
C LEU A 121 -5.95 4.90 7.96
N VAL A 122 -7.15 4.36 8.13
CA VAL A 122 -8.03 3.96 7.03
C VAL A 122 -8.33 5.15 6.14
N THR A 123 -8.77 6.28 6.70
CA THR A 123 -9.07 7.49 5.92
C THR A 123 -7.87 7.96 5.09
N ARG A 124 -6.65 7.95 5.65
CA ARG A 124 -5.44 8.34 4.90
C ARG A 124 -5.14 7.39 3.73
N ILE A 125 -5.34 6.09 3.91
CA ILE A 125 -5.10 5.09 2.86
C ILE A 125 -6.20 5.14 1.80
N THR A 126 -7.47 5.27 2.20
CA THR A 126 -8.63 5.19 1.31
C THR A 126 -9.00 6.48 0.61
N ASP A 127 -8.35 7.60 0.98
CA ASP A 127 -8.37 8.83 0.19
C ASP A 127 -7.71 8.68 -1.19
N ALA A 128 -6.86 7.65 -1.36
CA ALA A 128 -6.27 7.30 -2.65
C ALA A 128 -7.30 6.65 -3.61
N ALA A 129 -6.96 6.62 -4.90
CA ALA A 129 -7.79 5.95 -5.91
C ALA A 129 -7.87 4.44 -5.66
N ILE A 130 -9.09 3.90 -5.54
CA ILE A 130 -9.34 2.47 -5.32
C ILE A 130 -9.74 1.79 -6.63
N ILE A 131 -8.90 0.87 -7.09
CA ILE A 131 -9.10 0.12 -8.33
C ILE A 131 -9.39 -1.35 -7.99
N SER A 132 -10.54 -1.85 -8.46
CA SER A 132 -10.85 -3.27 -8.38
C SER A 132 -10.18 -3.98 -9.55
N VAL A 133 -9.41 -5.02 -9.25
CA VAL A 133 -8.66 -5.80 -10.25
C VAL A 133 -9.30 -7.17 -10.37
N GLN A 134 -9.74 -7.52 -11.59
CA GLN A 134 -10.26 -8.85 -11.88
C GLN A 134 -9.11 -9.81 -12.21
N PRO A 135 -9.29 -11.12 -12.01
CA PRO A 135 -8.33 -12.11 -12.49
C PRO A 135 -8.19 -12.05 -14.02
N GLU A 136 -6.95 -12.16 -14.50
CA GLU A 136 -6.63 -12.26 -15.92
C GLU A 136 -6.36 -13.74 -16.27
N PRO A 137 -7.35 -14.49 -16.77
CA PRO A 137 -7.27 -15.96 -16.87
C PRO A 137 -6.17 -16.45 -17.83
N HIS A 138 -5.75 -15.59 -18.76
CA HIS A 138 -4.69 -15.92 -19.73
C HIS A 138 -3.29 -15.53 -19.25
N LEU A 139 -3.18 -14.81 -18.13
CA LEU A 139 -1.91 -14.37 -17.58
C LEU A 139 -1.37 -15.43 -16.61
N ARG A 140 -0.50 -16.32 -17.12
CA ARG A 140 0.13 -17.38 -16.30
C ARG A 140 1.30 -16.87 -15.47
N TYR A 141 2.05 -15.89 -15.98
CA TYR A 141 3.24 -15.31 -15.35
C TYR A 141 3.31 -13.80 -15.59
N CYS A 142 3.79 -13.04 -14.62
CA CYS A 142 4.15 -11.64 -14.82
C CYS A 142 5.58 -11.60 -15.39
N ASN A 143 5.72 -11.45 -16.71
CA ASN A 143 7.03 -11.17 -17.32
C ASN A 143 7.24 -9.66 -17.30
N LEU A 144 7.55 -9.11 -16.13
CA LEU A 144 7.99 -7.72 -16.01
C LEU A 144 9.49 -7.78 -15.79
N SER A 145 10.21 -7.32 -16.82
CA SER A 145 11.66 -7.33 -16.99
C SER A 145 12.32 -6.23 -16.19
#